data_AF-A0A5C3P8Q0-F1
#
_entry.id   AF-A0A5C3P8Q0-F1
#
_cell.length_a   1.000
_cell.length_b   1.000
_cell.length_c   1.000
_cell.angle_alpha   90.00
_cell.angle_beta   90.00
_cell.angle_gamma   90.00
#
_symmetry.space_group_name_H-M   'P 1'
#
loop_
_entity.id
_entity.type
_entity.pdbx_description
1 polymer ?
#
loop_
_entity_poly.entity_id
_entity_poly.type
_entity_poly.pdbx_seq_one_letter_code
_entity_poly.pdbx_strand_id
1 'polypeptide(L)'
;MLHLSEACPAAEMGQRYAANKGAAEVAFKVTTKQLRMLRDRIVEGASLEVRPSLQDCLTAYIVNVINRYIEVPITQLTNVASYRAVPGAVNDPAVAGNAIYVVPCVLSPDSTLEEIACSVRRSIIRAREPSFVEEYMRVANHLMLSACNEDRMMCFADPPGHASVNSNLA
;
A
#
# COMPACT_ATOMS: atom_id res chain seq x y z
N MET A 1 2.82 9.08 -6.19
CA MET A 1 2.48 7.94 -7.07
C MET A 1 3.66 7.65 -7.99
N LEU A 2 4.78 7.17 -7.43
CA LEU A 2 6.03 7.00 -8.20
C LEU A 2 5.84 6.09 -9.43
N HIS A 3 5.07 5.01 -9.27
CA HIS A 3 4.73 4.09 -10.36
C HIS A 3 4.00 4.74 -11.55
N LEU A 4 3.34 5.89 -11.36
CA LEU A 4 2.69 6.65 -12.43
C LEU A 4 3.61 7.76 -12.98
N SER A 5 4.36 8.44 -12.14
CA SER A 5 5.26 9.54 -12.56
C SER A 5 6.53 9.05 -13.25
N GLU A 6 6.94 7.81 -12.98
CA GLU A 6 8.17 7.20 -13.53
C GLU A 6 7.86 6.13 -14.58
N ALA A 7 6.82 6.34 -15.38
CA ALA A 7 6.52 5.47 -16.51
C ALA A 7 7.74 5.32 -17.44
N CYS A 8 7.93 4.17 -18.06
CA CYS A 8 9.10 3.90 -18.90
C CYS A 8 8.69 3.31 -20.24
N PRO A 9 9.53 3.38 -21.28
CA PRO A 9 9.23 2.75 -22.55
C PRO A 9 8.85 1.28 -22.39
N ALA A 10 7.83 0.82 -23.13
CA ALA A 10 7.37 -0.56 -23.04
C ALA A 10 8.49 -1.59 -23.27
N ALA A 11 9.45 -1.27 -24.14
CA ALA A 11 10.62 -2.10 -24.43
C ALA A 11 11.56 -2.31 -23.22
N GLU A 12 11.56 -1.40 -22.24
CA GLU A 12 12.40 -1.47 -21.05
C GLU A 12 11.77 -2.27 -19.90
N MET A 13 10.46 -2.52 -19.94
CA MET A 13 9.72 -3.13 -18.82
C MET A 13 10.29 -4.49 -18.40
N GLY A 14 10.61 -5.35 -19.38
CA GLY A 14 11.20 -6.65 -19.11
C GLY A 14 12.56 -6.55 -18.41
N GLN A 15 13.39 -5.57 -18.80
CA GLN A 15 14.69 -5.34 -18.18
C GLN A 15 14.55 -4.80 -16.76
N ARG A 16 13.61 -3.89 -16.51
CA ARG A 16 13.34 -3.35 -15.17
C ARG A 16 12.88 -4.42 -14.19
N TYR A 17 11.95 -5.29 -14.59
CA TYR A 17 11.57 -6.42 -13.74
C TYR A 17 12.67 -7.48 -13.62
N ALA A 18 13.43 -7.72 -14.68
CA ALA A 18 14.58 -8.62 -14.62
C ALA A 18 15.76 -8.06 -13.81
N ALA A 19 15.78 -6.78 -13.46
CA ALA A 19 16.76 -6.20 -12.54
C ALA A 19 16.48 -6.62 -11.07
N ASN A 20 15.26 -7.08 -10.74
CA ASN A 20 14.90 -7.63 -9.43
C ASN A 20 15.42 -9.07 -9.21
N LYS A 21 16.66 -9.37 -9.66
CA LYS A 21 17.29 -10.71 -9.59
C LYS A 21 17.53 -11.25 -8.17
N GLY A 22 17.30 -10.44 -7.14
CA GLY A 22 17.40 -10.84 -5.72
C GLY A 22 16.06 -11.09 -5.04
N ALA A 23 14.93 -10.97 -5.74
CA ALA A 23 13.62 -11.22 -5.15
C ALA A 23 13.37 -12.72 -4.97
N ALA A 24 13.01 -13.11 -3.75
CA ALA A 24 12.55 -14.45 -3.44
C ALA A 24 11.07 -14.40 -3.06
N GLU A 25 10.27 -15.31 -3.62
CA GLU A 25 8.90 -15.47 -3.17
C GLU A 25 8.89 -16.17 -1.81
N VAL A 26 8.20 -15.56 -0.85
CA VAL A 26 8.02 -16.12 0.49
C VAL A 26 6.53 -16.30 0.74
N ALA A 27 6.09 -17.55 0.79
CA ALA A 27 4.75 -17.91 1.22
C ALA A 27 4.74 -18.23 2.71
N PHE A 28 3.89 -17.54 3.47
CA PHE A 28 3.67 -17.85 4.89
C PHE A 28 2.17 -17.77 5.21
N LYS A 29 1.76 -18.48 6.27
CA LYS A 29 0.37 -18.54 6.71
C LYS A 29 0.26 -18.05 8.14
N VAL A 30 -0.70 -17.16 8.36
CA VAL A 30 -1.08 -16.70 9.71
C VAL A 30 -2.53 -17.09 9.95
N THR A 31 -2.80 -17.75 11.07
CA THR A 31 -4.17 -18.12 11.45
C THR A 31 -4.93 -16.91 11.96
N THR A 32 -6.26 -16.92 11.84
CA THR A 32 -7.13 -15.88 12.41
C THR A 32 -6.91 -15.71 13.93
N LYS A 33 -6.63 -16.79 14.66
CA LYS A 33 -6.32 -16.74 16.09
C LYS A 33 -5.03 -15.94 16.33
N GLN A 34 -3.96 -16.21 15.59
CA GLN A 34 -2.70 -15.48 15.69
C GLN A 34 -2.87 -14.00 15.34
N LEU A 35 -3.64 -13.67 14.29
CA LEU A 35 -3.92 -12.28 13.91
C LEU A 35 -4.70 -11.53 14.99
N ARG A 36 -5.70 -12.17 15.61
CA ARG A 36 -6.45 -11.57 16.72
C ARG A 36 -5.52 -11.32 17.91
N MET A 37 -4.70 -12.30 18.29
CA MET A 37 -3.71 -12.14 19.36
C MET A 37 -2.72 -11.00 19.08
N LEU A 38 -2.27 -10.85 17.82
CA LEU A 38 -1.41 -9.76 17.40
C LEU A 38 -2.10 -8.39 17.56
N ARG A 39 -3.34 -8.27 17.08
CA ARG A 39 -4.12 -7.04 17.23
C ARG A 39 -4.37 -6.71 18.69
N ASP A 40 -4.74 -7.70 19.49
CA ASP A 40 -5.05 -7.48 20.91
C ASP A 40 -3.79 -6.98 21.65
N ARG A 41 -2.60 -7.52 21.35
CA ARG A 41 -1.32 -6.99 21.87
C ARG A 41 -1.05 -5.54 21.46
N ILE A 42 -1.28 -5.21 20.18
CA ILE A 42 -1.10 -3.84 19.66
C ILE A 42 -2.06 -2.86 20.35
N VAL A 43 -3.29 -3.29 20.61
CA VAL A 43 -4.36 -2.44 21.19
C VAL A 43 -4.25 -2.34 22.72
N GLU A 44 -3.82 -3.38 23.41
CA GLU A 44 -3.66 -3.38 24.88
C GLU A 44 -2.51 -2.48 25.35
N GLY A 45 -1.47 -2.31 24.53
CA GLY A 45 -0.25 -1.61 24.91
C GLY A 45 -0.30 -0.09 24.86
N ALA A 46 -1.35 0.52 24.29
CA ALA A 46 -1.33 1.96 24.03
C ALA A 46 -2.72 2.63 24.01
N SER A 47 -2.77 3.89 24.43
CA SER A 47 -3.90 4.78 24.14
C SER A 47 -3.87 5.17 22.66
N LEU A 48 -4.39 4.30 21.79
CA LEU A 48 -4.34 4.49 20.35
C LEU A 48 -5.35 5.55 19.89
N GLU A 49 -4.89 6.52 19.10
CA GLU A 49 -5.73 7.52 18.44
C GLU A 49 -6.72 6.88 17.46
N VAL A 50 -6.29 5.80 16.79
CA VAL A 50 -7.11 5.03 15.85
C VAL A 50 -6.99 3.55 16.15
N ARG A 51 -8.08 2.80 15.96
CA ARG A 51 -8.09 1.34 16.15
C ARG A 51 -7.67 0.60 14.86
N PRO A 52 -6.52 -0.09 14.84
CA PRO A 52 -6.08 -0.83 13.65
C PRO A 52 -6.95 -2.08 13.40
N SER A 53 -7.13 -2.48 12.14
CA SER A 53 -7.72 -3.79 11.78
C SER A 53 -6.69 -4.91 11.85
N LEU A 54 -7.18 -6.15 11.64
CA LEU A 54 -6.31 -7.31 11.50
C LEU A 54 -5.30 -7.16 10.36
N GLN A 55 -5.71 -6.56 9.23
CA GLN A 55 -4.79 -6.29 8.14
C GLN A 55 -3.72 -5.29 8.56
N ASP A 56 -4.09 -4.14 9.15
CA ASP A 56 -3.10 -3.12 9.49
C ASP A 56 -2.05 -3.69 10.46
N CYS A 57 -2.50 -4.51 11.40
CA CYS A 57 -1.63 -5.24 12.32
C CYS A 57 -0.72 -6.23 11.60
N LEU A 58 -1.24 -6.99 10.63
CA LEU A 58 -0.44 -7.91 9.81
C LEU A 58 0.61 -7.15 8.99
N THR A 59 0.20 -6.09 8.30
CA THR A 59 1.09 -5.21 7.53
C THR A 59 2.18 -4.65 8.44
N ALA A 60 1.82 -4.12 9.61
CA ALA A 60 2.77 -3.59 10.57
C ALA A 60 3.75 -4.65 11.07
N TYR A 61 3.28 -5.88 11.32
CA TYR A 61 4.15 -6.98 11.71
C TYR A 61 5.14 -7.36 10.62
N ILE A 62 4.69 -7.47 9.37
CA ILE A 62 5.57 -7.78 8.23
C ILE A 62 6.63 -6.69 8.07
N VAL A 63 6.24 -5.42 8.06
CA VAL A 63 7.16 -4.28 7.94
C VAL A 63 8.16 -4.28 9.11
N ASN A 64 7.68 -4.46 10.34
CA ASN A 64 8.54 -4.48 11.52
C ASN A 64 9.54 -5.65 11.51
N VAL A 65 9.15 -6.82 11.01
CA VAL A 65 10.07 -7.96 10.85
C VAL A 65 11.09 -7.67 9.77
N ILE A 66 10.68 -7.20 8.58
CA ILE A 66 11.58 -6.89 7.47
C ILE A 66 12.60 -5.82 7.86
N ASN A 67 12.17 -4.75 8.54
CA ASN A 67 13.05 -3.67 8.99
C ASN A 67 14.17 -4.11 9.95
N ARG A 68 14.07 -5.30 10.56
CA ARG A 68 15.15 -5.87 11.40
C ARG A 68 16.28 -6.49 10.57
N TYR A 69 16.05 -6.77 9.29
CA TYR A 69 16.97 -7.54 8.44
C TYR A 69 17.44 -6.80 7.19
N ILE A 70 16.93 -5.59 6.93
CA ILE A 70 17.34 -4.76 5.79
C ILE A 70 18.17 -3.56 6.25
N GLU A 71 19.09 -3.11 5.41
CA GLU A 71 19.96 -1.95 5.73
C GLU A 71 19.21 -0.61 5.66
N VAL A 72 18.25 -0.49 4.74
CA VAL A 72 17.46 0.72 4.53
C VAL A 72 16.03 0.46 5.01
N PRO A 73 15.62 0.96 6.20
CA PRO A 73 14.28 0.73 6.73
C PRO A 73 13.18 1.18 5.77
N ILE A 74 12.08 0.44 5.74
CA ILE A 74 10.86 0.83 5.04
C ILE A 74 10.29 2.07 5.71
N THR A 75 10.28 3.19 4.99
CA THR A 75 9.72 4.48 5.41
C THR A 75 8.57 4.93 4.52
N GLN A 76 8.44 4.32 3.34
CA GLN A 76 7.36 4.58 2.39
C GLN A 76 6.58 3.29 2.12
N LEU A 77 5.39 3.21 2.67
CA LEU A 77 4.49 2.09 2.46
C LEU A 77 3.35 2.53 1.54
N THR A 78 3.02 1.73 0.55
CA THR A 78 1.80 1.93 -0.25
C THR A 78 0.82 0.79 -0.02
N ASN A 79 -0.42 1.14 0.26
CA ASN A 79 -1.51 0.19 0.43
C ASN A 79 -2.42 0.25 -0.78
N VAL A 80 -2.55 -0.85 -1.51
CA VAL A 80 -3.57 -0.98 -2.54
C VAL A 80 -4.89 -1.27 -1.83
N ALA A 81 -5.87 -0.39 -2.04
CA ALA A 81 -7.17 -0.49 -1.41
C ALA A 81 -8.31 -0.26 -2.42
N SER A 82 -9.49 -0.75 -2.08
CA SER A 82 -10.71 -0.55 -2.88
C SER A 82 -11.38 0.76 -2.49
N TYR A 83 -11.72 1.58 -3.48
CA TYR A 83 -12.55 2.78 -3.28
C TYR A 83 -14.04 2.54 -3.60
N ARG A 84 -14.44 1.29 -3.89
CA ARG A 84 -15.84 0.93 -4.24
C ARG A 84 -16.86 1.30 -3.17
N ALA A 85 -16.44 1.33 -1.91
CA ALA A 85 -17.28 1.68 -0.77
C ALA A 85 -17.26 3.18 -0.42
N VAL A 86 -16.50 4.00 -1.15
CA VAL A 86 -16.48 5.44 -0.94
C VAL A 86 -17.72 6.07 -1.60
N PRO A 87 -18.55 6.81 -0.85
CA PRO A 87 -19.77 7.41 -1.40
C PRO A 87 -19.48 8.29 -2.62
N GLY A 88 -20.21 8.06 -3.72
CA GLY A 88 -20.08 8.83 -4.95
C GLY A 88 -18.85 8.52 -5.81
N ALA A 89 -17.94 7.63 -5.37
CA ALA A 89 -16.75 7.30 -6.14
C ALA A 89 -17.03 6.36 -7.33
N VAL A 90 -18.06 5.52 -7.22
CA VAL A 90 -18.56 4.68 -8.31
C VAL A 90 -20.09 4.67 -8.27
N ASN A 91 -20.73 4.51 -9.44
CA ASN A 91 -22.19 4.40 -9.53
C ASN A 91 -22.71 3.09 -8.95
N ASP A 92 -21.91 2.01 -9.02
CA ASP A 92 -22.24 0.70 -8.48
C ASP A 92 -20.97 0.06 -7.87
N PRO A 93 -20.98 -0.35 -6.59
CA PRO A 93 -19.88 -1.10 -5.98
C PRO A 93 -19.51 -2.40 -6.72
N ALA A 94 -20.44 -2.98 -7.48
CA ALA A 94 -20.22 -4.18 -8.31
C ALA A 94 -19.68 -3.87 -9.72
N VAL A 95 -19.29 -2.62 -10.01
CA VAL A 95 -18.76 -2.24 -11.34
C VAL A 95 -17.59 -3.14 -11.76
N ALA A 96 -17.63 -3.67 -12.97
CA ALA A 96 -16.52 -4.44 -13.52
C ALA A 96 -15.28 -3.55 -13.69
N GLY A 97 -14.09 -4.05 -13.31
CA GLY A 97 -12.81 -3.34 -13.47
C GLY A 97 -12.01 -3.15 -12.19
N ASN A 98 -10.88 -2.45 -12.32
CA ASN A 98 -9.94 -2.19 -11.23
C ASN A 98 -10.31 -0.91 -10.47
N ALA A 99 -11.36 -0.99 -9.64
CA ALA A 99 -11.72 0.11 -8.73
C ALA A 99 -10.83 0.10 -7.47
N ILE A 100 -9.53 0.30 -7.69
CA ILE A 100 -8.49 0.39 -6.66
C ILE A 100 -7.72 1.70 -6.74
N TYR A 101 -7.13 2.08 -5.62
CA TYR A 101 -6.16 3.17 -5.53
C TYR A 101 -4.96 2.77 -4.67
N VAL A 102 -3.85 3.48 -4.86
CA VAL A 102 -2.60 3.25 -4.14
C VAL A 102 -2.45 4.32 -3.07
N VAL A 103 -2.74 3.94 -1.82
CA VAL A 103 -2.76 4.83 -0.65
C VAL A 103 -1.34 4.95 -0.07
N PRO A 104 -0.72 6.15 -0.09
CA PRO A 104 0.58 6.35 0.50
C PRO A 104 0.50 6.42 2.04
N CYS A 105 1.46 5.81 2.70
CA CYS A 105 1.66 5.83 4.14
C CYS A 105 3.14 6.10 4.43
N VAL A 106 3.42 7.19 5.13
CA VAL A 106 4.78 7.55 5.54
C VAL A 106 5.01 7.04 6.94
N LEU A 107 6.14 6.37 7.16
CA LEU A 107 6.57 5.82 8.43
C LEU A 107 7.86 6.51 8.88
N SER A 108 8.08 6.57 10.20
CA SER A 108 9.39 6.97 10.72
C SER A 108 10.31 5.74 10.73
N PRO A 109 11.63 5.89 10.51
CA PRO A 109 12.58 4.76 10.54
C PRO A 109 12.50 3.95 11.85
N ASP A 110 12.23 4.65 12.97
CA ASP A 110 12.21 4.08 14.32
C ASP A 110 10.78 3.74 14.80
N SER A 111 9.80 3.71 13.88
CA SER A 111 8.41 3.49 14.28
C SER A 111 8.21 2.13 14.97
N THR A 112 7.49 2.15 16.09
CA THR A 112 7.09 0.92 16.79
C THR A 112 6.04 0.14 15.99
N LEU A 113 5.78 -1.11 16.40
CA LEU A 113 4.75 -1.94 15.76
C LEU A 113 3.37 -1.26 15.78
N GLU A 114 3.03 -0.64 16.90
CA GLU A 114 1.77 0.09 17.12
C GLU A 114 1.69 1.34 16.25
N GLU A 115 2.78 2.12 16.19
CA GLU A 115 2.86 3.32 15.37
C GLU A 115 2.73 3.03 13.88
N ILE A 116 3.34 1.93 13.40
CA ILE A 116 3.17 1.48 12.01
C ILE A 116 1.71 1.12 11.77
N ALA A 117 1.08 0.31 12.62
CA ALA A 117 -0.31 -0.10 12.46
C ALA A 117 -1.28 1.09 12.45
N CYS A 118 -1.09 2.06 13.34
CA CYS A 118 -1.88 3.29 13.39
C CYS A 118 -1.63 4.19 12.18
N SER A 119 -0.40 4.28 11.67
CA SER A 119 -0.08 5.08 10.48
C SER A 119 -0.72 4.49 9.23
N VAL A 120 -0.74 3.16 9.09
CA VAL A 120 -1.49 2.46 8.04
C VAL A 120 -2.98 2.79 8.17
N ARG A 121 -3.57 2.58 9.35
CA ARG A 121 -5.00 2.85 9.58
C ARG A 121 -5.38 4.29 9.26
N ARG A 122 -4.59 5.28 9.71
CA ARG A 122 -4.83 6.71 9.41
C ARG A 122 -4.77 6.99 7.91
N SER A 123 -3.78 6.44 7.21
CA SER A 123 -3.66 6.64 5.76
C SER A 123 -4.88 6.11 5.00
N ILE A 124 -5.40 4.94 5.39
CA ILE A 124 -6.58 4.34 4.77
C ILE A 124 -7.85 5.10 5.12
N ILE A 125 -8.02 5.55 6.37
CA ILE A 125 -9.18 6.38 6.77
C ILE A 125 -9.20 7.66 5.95
N ARG A 126 -8.07 8.38 5.88
CA ARG A 126 -7.94 9.61 5.08
C ARG A 126 -8.23 9.34 3.61
N ALA A 127 -7.72 8.24 3.06
CA ALA A 127 -7.96 7.90 1.67
C ALA A 127 -9.43 7.54 1.36
N ARG A 128 -10.28 7.31 2.35
CA ARG A 128 -11.72 7.08 2.14
C ARG A 128 -12.53 8.36 2.05
N GLU A 129 -11.91 9.53 2.22
CA GLU A 129 -12.57 10.81 1.97
C GLU A 129 -12.88 10.94 0.46
N PRO A 130 -14.11 11.33 0.08
CA PRO A 130 -14.47 11.49 -1.33
C PRO A 130 -13.54 12.46 -2.09
N SER A 131 -13.13 13.55 -1.44
CA SER A 131 -12.18 14.53 -1.99
C SER A 131 -10.82 13.90 -2.31
N PHE A 132 -10.33 12.99 -1.46
CA PHE A 132 -9.09 12.27 -1.72
C PHE A 132 -9.22 11.38 -2.96
N VAL A 133 -10.34 10.66 -3.10
CA VAL A 133 -10.57 9.80 -4.28
C VAL A 133 -10.64 10.65 -5.55
N GLU A 134 -11.37 11.77 -5.52
CA GLU A 134 -11.48 12.68 -6.66
C GLU A 134 -10.11 13.21 -7.09
N GLU A 135 -9.31 13.71 -6.15
CA GLU A 135 -7.97 14.21 -6.41
C GLU A 135 -7.05 13.12 -6.96
N TYR A 136 -7.05 11.95 -6.32
CA TYR A 136 -6.27 10.79 -6.76
C TYR A 136 -6.62 10.40 -8.19
N MET A 137 -7.91 10.28 -8.51
CA MET A 137 -8.37 9.89 -9.84
C MET A 137 -8.00 10.92 -10.90
N ARG A 138 -8.12 12.21 -10.58
CA ARG A 138 -7.72 13.28 -11.49
C ARG A 138 -6.24 13.19 -11.85
N VAL A 139 -5.37 13.05 -10.85
CA VAL A 139 -3.92 12.98 -11.06
C VAL A 139 -3.53 11.67 -11.73
N ALA A 140 -4.08 10.53 -11.28
CA ALA A 140 -3.78 9.23 -11.85
C ALA A 140 -4.20 9.15 -13.32
N ASN A 141 -5.42 9.59 -13.66
CA ASN A 141 -5.90 9.62 -15.04
C ASN A 141 -5.03 10.49 -15.93
N HIS A 142 -4.61 11.67 -15.44
CA HIS A 142 -3.72 12.55 -16.20
C HIS A 142 -2.38 11.87 -16.50
N LEU A 143 -1.73 11.28 -15.49
CA LEU A 143 -0.44 10.61 -15.65
C LEU A 143 -0.54 9.37 -16.53
N MET A 144 -1.58 8.55 -16.35
CA MET A 144 -1.82 7.37 -17.18
C MET A 144 -2.08 7.73 -18.64
N LEU A 145 -2.89 8.77 -18.90
CA LEU A 145 -3.16 9.25 -20.25
C LEU A 145 -1.89 9.81 -20.90
N SER A 146 -1.10 10.61 -20.16
CA SER A 146 0.18 11.13 -20.67
C SER A 146 1.14 10.00 -21.03
N ALA A 147 1.30 9.01 -20.15
CA ALA A 147 2.15 7.85 -20.40
C ALA A 147 1.67 7.07 -21.64
N CYS A 148 0.36 6.85 -21.78
CA CYS A 148 -0.22 6.16 -22.92
C CYS A 148 0.08 6.90 -24.24
N ASN A 149 -0.10 8.23 -24.26
CA ASN A 149 0.18 9.07 -25.44
C ASN A 149 1.66 9.09 -25.82
N GLU A 150 2.55 8.73 -24.89
CA GLU A 150 4.00 8.68 -25.09
C GLU A 150 4.53 7.25 -25.31
N ASP A 151 3.65 6.25 -25.49
CA ASP A 151 4.02 4.82 -25.58
C ASP A 151 4.83 4.31 -24.36
N ARG A 152 4.52 4.84 -23.18
CA ARG A 152 5.14 4.49 -21.90
C ARG A 152 4.22 3.64 -21.04
N MET A 153 4.82 2.72 -20.30
CA MET A 153 4.16 1.84 -19.35
C MET A 153 4.51 2.20 -17.92
N MET A 154 3.52 2.12 -17.04
CA MET A 154 3.69 2.29 -15.60
C MET A 154 4.58 1.18 -15.04
N CYS A 155 5.55 1.54 -14.20
CA CYS A 155 6.50 0.60 -13.60
C CYS A 155 6.32 0.58 -12.09
N PHE A 156 5.97 -0.58 -11.54
CA PHE A 156 5.92 -0.79 -10.09
C PHE A 156 7.28 -1.27 -9.58
N ALA A 157 8.29 -0.41 -9.70
CA ALA A 157 9.57 -0.66 -9.07
C ALA A 157 9.46 -0.48 -7.56
N ASP A 158 10.24 -1.26 -6.81
CA ASP A 158 10.32 -1.17 -5.34
C ASP A 158 11.68 -0.56 -4.96
N PRO A 159 11.83 0.77 -4.97
CA PRO A 159 13.09 1.41 -4.57
C PRO A 159 13.42 1.11 -3.09
N PRO A 160 14.70 1.21 -2.68
CA PRO A 160 15.08 1.03 -1.27
C PRO A 160 14.21 1.88 -0.33
N GLY A 161 13.84 1.30 0.82
CA GLY A 161 12.97 1.92 1.81
C GLY A 161 11.48 2.01 1.42
N HIS A 162 11.07 1.40 0.30
CA HIS A 162 9.67 1.33 -0.12
C HIS A 162 9.11 -0.09 0.01
N ALA A 163 7.81 -0.18 0.31
CA ALA A 163 7.06 -1.42 0.28
C ALA A 163 5.65 -1.22 -0.29
N SER A 164 5.18 -2.20 -1.05
CA SER A 164 3.83 -2.22 -1.61
C SER A 164 3.04 -3.38 -1.00
N VAL A 165 1.86 -3.10 -0.46
CA VAL A 165 0.99 -4.09 0.16
C VAL A 165 -0.36 -4.08 -0.53
N ASN A 166 -0.77 -5.23 -1.04
CA ASN A 166 -2.13 -5.44 -1.54
C ASN A 166 -3.00 -6.03 -0.44
N SER A 167 -4.07 -5.32 -0.07
CA SER A 167 -4.90 -5.70 1.06
C SER A 167 -6.33 -6.02 0.64
N ASN A 168 -6.69 -7.30 0.74
CA ASN A 168 -8.07 -7.78 0.58
C ASN A 168 -8.68 -8.34 1.88
N LEU A 169 -7.99 -8.21 3.03
CA LEU A 169 -8.52 -8.64 4.32
C LEU A 169 -9.51 -7.60 4.83
N ALA A 170 -10.80 -7.82 4.54
CA ALA A 170 -11.93 -7.09 5.10
C ALA A 170 -12.16 -7.46 6.57
#